data_AF-A0A961RAZ2-F1
#
_entry.id   AF-A0A961RAZ2-F1
#
_cell.length_a   1.000
_cell.length_b   1.000
_cell.length_c   1.000
_cell.angle_alpha   90.00
_cell.angle_beta   90.00
_cell.angle_gamma   90.00
#
_symmetry.space_group_name_H-M   'P 1'
#
loop_
_entity.id
_entity.type
_entity.pdbx_description
1 polymer ?
#
loop_
_entity_poly.entity_id
_entity_poly.type
_entity_poly.pdbx_seq_one_letter_code
_entity_poly.pdbx_strand_id
1 'polypeptide(L)'
;MNDAGYRKDTNSGRNPKLDTSCPVPDDAKHPDGQHVDHWVLPAEERAKGFIRPVRLSYVHETCGGVTSMPKNIAETYAREPAYYGSTFCCGCRGYFPVGAHGQFVWAGTKEKVGT
;
A
#
# COMPACT_ATOMS: atom_id res chain seq x y z
N MET A 1 5.14 -2.89 -15.44
CA MET A 1 5.07 -2.00 -14.26
C MET A 1 5.45 -0.63 -14.77
N ASN A 2 4.52 0.32 -14.75
CA ASN A 2 4.66 1.59 -15.45
C ASN A 2 5.88 2.36 -14.91
N ASP A 3 6.76 2.76 -15.82
CA ASP A 3 7.87 3.69 -15.59
C ASP A 3 7.27 5.10 -15.47
N ALA A 4 6.54 5.33 -14.38
CA ALA A 4 6.14 6.66 -14.01
C ALA A 4 7.43 7.35 -13.57
N GLY A 5 7.90 8.31 -14.36
CA GLY A 5 9.26 8.90 -14.32
C GLY A 5 9.63 9.69 -13.06
N TYR A 6 9.22 9.23 -11.88
CA TYR A 6 9.70 9.65 -10.57
C TYR A 6 10.62 8.59 -9.97
N ARG A 7 11.53 9.04 -9.10
CA ARG A 7 12.41 8.16 -8.33
C ARG A 7 11.57 7.18 -7.49
N LYS A 8 12.00 5.93 -7.36
CA LYS A 8 11.36 4.99 -6.43
C LYS A 8 11.83 5.23 -5.00
N ASP A 9 10.90 5.37 -4.07
CA ASP A 9 11.14 5.50 -2.63
C ASP A 9 10.49 4.35 -1.85
N THR A 10 10.95 4.13 -0.63
CA THR A 10 10.46 3.05 0.25
C THR A 10 9.83 3.62 1.52
N ASN A 11 8.86 2.92 2.10
CA ASN A 11 8.17 3.41 3.29
C ASN A 11 9.10 3.51 4.51
N SER A 12 10.19 2.73 4.55
CA SER A 12 11.22 2.82 5.59
C SER A 12 12.34 3.84 5.29
N GLY A 13 12.40 4.40 4.07
CA GLY A 13 13.51 5.25 3.62
C GLY A 13 14.83 4.49 3.40
N ARG A 14 14.83 3.16 3.49
CA ARG A 14 15.99 2.33 3.17
C ARG A 14 16.23 2.30 1.66
N ASN A 15 17.50 2.11 1.30
CA ASN A 15 17.86 1.87 -0.10
C ASN A 15 17.17 0.59 -0.59
N PRO A 16 16.35 0.65 -1.65
CA PRO A 16 15.69 -0.54 -2.15
C PRO A 16 16.71 -1.54 -2.72
N LYS A 17 16.41 -2.83 -2.61
CA LYS A 17 17.07 -3.84 -3.45
C LYS A 17 16.50 -3.67 -4.86
N LEU A 18 17.25 -3.00 -5.73
CA LEU A 18 16.88 -2.78 -7.14
C LEU A 18 17.12 -4.04 -7.96
N ASP A 19 16.41 -5.10 -7.61
CA ASP A 19 16.24 -6.27 -8.45
C ASP A 19 14.98 -6.02 -9.30
N THR A 20 15.11 -6.10 -10.62
CA THR A 20 14.04 -5.78 -11.58
C THR A 20 12.90 -6.80 -11.61
N SER A 21 13.04 -7.93 -10.92
CA SER A 21 12.05 -8.98 -10.78
C SER A 21 11.23 -8.87 -9.48
N CYS A 22 11.63 -8.04 -8.52
CA CYS A 22 10.96 -7.94 -7.23
C CYS A 22 9.81 -6.91 -7.24
N PRO A 23 8.55 -7.32 -6.99
CA PRO A 23 7.41 -6.40 -6.90
C PRO A 23 7.42 -5.54 -5.62
N VAL A 24 8.33 -5.80 -4.68
CA VAL A 24 8.51 -5.08 -3.41
C VAL A 24 9.97 -4.60 -3.28
N PRO A 25 10.26 -3.58 -2.45
CA PRO A 25 11.63 -3.07 -2.31
C PRO A 25 12.59 -4.01 -1.58
N ASP A 26 12.05 -4.86 -0.70
CA ASP A 26 12.77 -5.87 0.07
C ASP A 26 11.85 -7.09 0.23
N ASP A 27 12.35 -8.26 -0.14
CA ASP A 27 11.64 -9.54 -0.10
C ASP A 27 11.58 -10.13 1.33
N ALA A 28 12.39 -9.60 2.26
CA ALA A 28 12.34 -9.99 3.66
C ALA A 28 10.94 -9.75 4.27
N LYS A 29 10.57 -10.63 5.20
CA LYS A 29 9.27 -10.61 5.87
C LYS A 29 9.43 -10.61 7.38
N HIS A 30 8.48 -9.96 8.05
CA HIS A 30 8.26 -10.12 9.48
C HIS A 30 7.73 -11.53 9.81
N PRO A 31 7.77 -11.98 11.08
CA PRO A 31 7.27 -13.29 11.48
C PRO A 31 5.79 -13.54 11.17
N ASP A 32 5.01 -12.48 10.97
CA ASP A 32 3.60 -12.55 10.58
C ASP A 32 3.38 -12.59 9.06
N GLY A 33 4.45 -12.60 8.25
CA GLY A 33 4.41 -12.68 6.79
C GLY A 33 4.34 -11.34 6.06
N GLN A 34 4.24 -10.22 6.78
CA GLN A 34 4.26 -8.89 6.18
C GLN A 34 5.64 -8.56 5.62
N HIS A 35 5.71 -7.95 4.43
CA HIS A 35 7.00 -7.45 3.92
C HIS A 35 7.55 -6.34 4.81
N VAL A 36 8.87 -6.32 4.99
CA VAL A 36 9.54 -5.34 5.85
C VAL A 36 9.58 -3.94 5.22
N ASP A 37 9.34 -3.83 3.92
CA ASP A 37 9.37 -2.58 3.17
C ASP A 37 8.34 -2.60 2.04
N HIS A 38 7.86 -1.42 1.66
CA HIS A 38 6.89 -1.21 0.58
C HIS A 38 7.30 -0.02 -0.26
N TRP A 39 7.04 -0.09 -1.56
CA TRP A 39 7.22 1.04 -2.46
C TRP A 39 6.26 2.15 -2.09
N VAL A 40 6.71 3.40 -2.06
CA VAL A 40 5.86 4.57 -1.86
C VAL A 40 6.15 5.62 -2.92
N LEU A 41 5.19 6.51 -3.13
CA LEU A 41 5.48 7.74 -3.88
C LEU A 41 6.50 8.59 -3.10
N PRO A 42 7.47 9.21 -3.81
CA PRO A 42 8.38 10.17 -3.21
C PRO A 42 7.66 11.28 -2.46
N ALA A 43 8.35 11.88 -1.49
CA ALA A 43 7.78 12.96 -0.69
C ALA A 43 7.31 14.13 -1.55
N GLU A 44 8.06 14.47 -2.61
CA GLU A 44 7.71 15.50 -3.58
C GLU A 44 6.42 15.19 -4.35
N GLU A 45 6.17 13.94 -4.70
CA GLU A 45 4.93 13.54 -5.38
C GLU A 45 3.72 13.59 -4.44
N ARG A 46 3.91 13.14 -3.19
CA ARG A 46 2.86 13.24 -2.16
C ARG A 46 2.54 14.69 -1.79
N ALA A 47 3.52 15.60 -1.88
CA ALA A 47 3.35 17.02 -1.60
C ALA A 47 2.51 17.76 -2.66
N LYS A 48 2.31 17.19 -3.85
CA LYS A 48 1.48 17.78 -4.92
C LYS A 48 -0.03 17.74 -4.63
N GLY A 49 -0.44 17.25 -3.46
CA GLY A 49 -1.83 17.15 -3.01
C GLY A 49 -2.46 15.78 -3.30
N PHE A 50 -3.61 15.50 -2.68
CA PHE A 50 -4.27 14.19 -2.73
C PHE A 50 -5.59 14.24 -3.49
N ILE A 51 -5.89 13.19 -4.28
CA ILE A 51 -7.15 13.07 -5.02
C ILE A 51 -8.22 12.28 -4.23
N ARG A 52 -7.81 11.59 -3.17
CA ARG A 52 -8.68 10.95 -2.17
C ARG A 52 -8.28 11.39 -0.76
N PRO A 53 -9.14 11.25 0.26
CA PRO A 53 -8.75 11.48 1.65
C PRO A 53 -7.66 10.50 2.08
N VAL A 54 -6.72 10.96 2.92
CA VAL A 54 -5.73 10.09 3.57
C VAL A 54 -6.45 9.24 4.61
N ARG A 55 -6.38 7.91 4.48
CA ARG A 55 -7.01 6.95 5.38
C ARG A 55 -5.97 5.95 5.88
N LEU A 56 -5.88 5.82 7.20
CA LEU A 56 -4.81 5.05 7.84
C LEU A 56 -5.19 3.60 8.13
N SER A 57 -6.45 3.22 7.91
CA SER A 57 -6.92 1.86 8.17
C SER A 57 -7.98 1.39 7.19
N TYR A 58 -8.02 0.08 7.01
CA TYR A 58 -8.97 -0.61 6.13
C TYR A 58 -9.41 -1.93 6.76
N VAL A 59 -10.56 -2.41 6.32
CA VAL A 59 -11.21 -3.63 6.77
C VAL A 59 -11.14 -4.67 5.66
N HIS A 60 -10.72 -5.88 6.00
CA HIS A 60 -10.85 -7.04 5.11
C HIS A 60 -12.28 -7.56 5.18
N GLU A 61 -13.02 -7.49 4.08
CA GLU A 61 -14.44 -7.89 4.05
C GLU A 61 -14.63 -9.37 4.35
N THR A 62 -13.63 -10.21 4.04
CA THR A 62 -13.72 -11.66 4.26
C THR A 62 -13.57 -12.06 5.73
N CYS A 63 -12.62 -11.50 6.47
CA CYS A 63 -12.39 -11.87 7.88
C CYS A 63 -12.84 -10.82 8.91
N GLY A 64 -13.22 -9.62 8.47
CA GLY A 64 -13.58 -8.49 9.34
C GLY A 64 -12.38 -7.80 10.02
N GLY A 65 -11.16 -8.27 9.78
CA GLY A 65 -9.95 -7.72 10.41
C GLY A 65 -9.65 -6.29 9.96
N VAL A 66 -9.34 -5.42 10.91
CA VAL A 66 -8.86 -4.05 10.66
C VAL A 66 -7.34 -4.06 10.58
N THR A 67 -6.78 -3.50 9.51
CA THR A 67 -5.33 -3.28 9.38
C THR A 67 -5.06 -1.78 9.35
N SER A 68 -4.08 -1.33 10.15
CA SER A 68 -3.59 0.05 10.13
C SER A 68 -2.27 0.12 9.37
N MET A 69 -2.00 1.23 8.69
CA MET A 69 -0.81 1.41 7.86
C MET A 69 -0.02 2.69 8.20
N PRO A 70 1.29 2.74 7.91
CA PRO A 70 2.09 3.96 7.94
C PRO A 70 1.52 5.09 7.07
N LYS A 71 1.72 6.33 7.51
CA LYS A 71 1.17 7.54 6.87
C LYS A 71 1.61 7.70 5.40
N ASN A 72 2.88 7.43 5.08
CA ASN A 72 3.39 7.57 3.71
C ASN A 72 2.79 6.54 2.72
N ILE A 73 2.42 5.34 3.18
CA ILE A 73 1.66 4.38 2.39
C ILE A 73 0.23 4.90 2.16
N ALA A 74 -0.43 5.41 3.21
CA ALA A 74 -1.77 5.97 3.10
C ALA A 74 -1.82 7.17 2.15
N GLU A 75 -0.83 8.05 2.21
CA GLU A 75 -0.69 9.18 1.30
C GLU A 75 -0.40 8.75 -0.14
N THR A 76 0.31 7.63 -0.33
CA THR A 76 0.50 7.04 -1.66
C THR A 76 -0.83 6.62 -2.25
N TYR A 77 -1.68 5.90 -1.50
CA TYR A 77 -3.05 5.60 -1.94
C TYR A 77 -3.89 6.85 -2.19
N ALA A 78 -3.74 7.88 -1.35
CA ALA A 78 -4.51 9.11 -1.47
C ALA A 78 -4.13 9.93 -2.72
N ARG A 79 -2.86 9.87 -3.15
CA ARG A 79 -2.35 10.50 -4.37
C ARG A 79 -2.62 9.66 -5.61
N GLU A 80 -2.37 8.36 -5.54
CA GLU A 80 -2.47 7.41 -6.64
C GLU A 80 -3.15 6.11 -6.15
N PRO A 81 -4.49 6.03 -6.20
CA PRO A 81 -5.23 4.90 -5.63
C PRO A 81 -4.84 3.54 -6.24
N ALA A 82 -4.55 3.49 -7.54
CA ALA A 82 -4.19 2.26 -8.24
C ALA A 82 -2.71 1.85 -8.07
N TYR A 83 -1.93 2.54 -7.23
CA TYR A 83 -0.48 2.30 -7.08
C TYR A 83 -0.15 0.86 -6.63
N TYR A 84 -0.97 0.28 -5.76
CA TYR A 84 -0.79 -1.09 -5.28
C TYR A 84 -1.86 -2.01 -5.86
N GLY A 85 -1.48 -3.24 -6.21
CA GLY A 85 -2.41 -4.29 -6.63
C GLY A 85 -2.91 -5.19 -5.49
N SER A 86 -2.23 -5.18 -4.34
CA SER A 86 -2.65 -5.93 -3.14
C SER A 86 -2.22 -5.22 -1.86
N THR A 87 -2.83 -5.59 -0.73
CA THR A 87 -2.42 -5.14 0.60
C THR A 87 -2.51 -6.26 1.62
N PHE A 88 -1.81 -6.10 2.74
CA PHE A 88 -1.71 -7.09 3.82
C PHE A 88 -2.93 -7.05 4.74
N CYS A 89 -3.40 -8.21 5.21
CA CYS A 89 -4.41 -8.31 6.24
C CYS A 89 -3.79 -8.85 7.53
N CYS A 90 -3.81 -8.07 8.63
CA CYS A 90 -3.26 -8.50 9.93
C CYS A 90 -4.02 -9.70 10.54
N GLY A 91 -5.31 -9.88 10.21
CA GLY A 91 -6.10 -11.02 10.68
C GLY A 91 -5.73 -12.32 9.95
N CYS A 92 -5.69 -12.29 8.62
CA CYS A 92 -5.38 -13.46 7.80
C CYS A 92 -3.86 -13.70 7.62
N ARG A 93 -3.01 -12.73 7.96
CA ARG A 93 -1.55 -12.77 7.76
C ARG A 93 -1.14 -13.04 6.31
N GLY A 94 -1.80 -12.36 5.37
CA GLY A 94 -1.59 -12.54 3.94
C GLY A 94 -1.89 -11.30 3.12
N TYR A 95 -1.41 -11.27 1.88
CA TYR A 95 -1.70 -10.22 0.90
C TYR A 95 -2.89 -10.61 0.03
N PHE A 96 -3.85 -9.71 -0.11
CA PHE A 96 -5.05 -9.93 -0.90
C PHE A 96 -5.30 -8.76 -1.86
N PRO A 97 -6.03 -8.98 -2.97
CA PRO A 97 -6.23 -7.97 -4.00
C PRO A 97 -6.94 -6.71 -3.47
N VAL A 98 -6.52 -5.54 -3.99
CA VAL A 98 -7.22 -4.25 -3.84
C VAL A 98 -7.78 -3.80 -5.20
N GLY A 99 -8.45 -2.65 -5.25
CA GLY A 99 -9.11 -2.10 -6.44
C GLY A 99 -10.62 -2.35 -6.46
N ALA A 100 -11.26 -2.09 -7.60
CA ALA A 100 -12.72 -2.16 -7.74
C ALA A 100 -13.31 -3.54 -7.38
N HIS A 101 -12.55 -4.61 -7.63
CA HIS A 101 -12.90 -5.99 -7.29
C HIS A 101 -12.07 -6.54 -6.12
N GLY A 102 -11.38 -5.66 -5.38
CA GLY A 102 -10.57 -6.01 -4.22
C GLY A 102 -11.40 -6.42 -3.01
N GLN A 103 -10.74 -6.97 -2.00
CA GLN A 103 -11.37 -7.56 -0.80
C GLN A 103 -11.45 -6.59 0.39
N PHE A 104 -11.05 -5.33 0.20
CA PHE A 104 -10.92 -4.38 1.30
C PHE A 104 -11.72 -3.11 1.06
N VAL A 105 -12.26 -2.58 2.15
CA VAL A 105 -12.88 -1.25 2.21
C VAL A 105 -12.15 -0.37 3.21
N TRP A 106 -12.11 0.93 2.96
CA TRP A 106 -11.57 1.87 3.93
C TRP A 106 -12.43 1.89 5.20
N ALA A 107 -11.78 1.88 6.37
CA ALA A 107 -12.49 1.78 7.65
C ALA A 107 -13.51 2.92 7.83
N GLY A 108 -14.71 2.56 8.30
CA GLY A 108 -15.82 3.52 8.46
C GLY A 108 -16.52 3.91 7.15
N THR A 109 -16.19 3.28 6.02
CA THR A 109 -16.80 3.58 4.72
C THR A 109 -17.18 2.30 3.97
N LYS A 110 -17.80 2.47 2.79
CA LYS A 110 -18.00 1.39 1.80
C LYS A 110 -17.09 1.52 0.58
N GLU A 111 -16.14 2.47 0.60
CA GLU A 111 -15.23 2.71 -0.52
C GLU A 111 -14.15 1.62 -0.56
N LYS A 112 -13.89 1.06 -1.75
CA LYS A 112 -12.83 0.08 -1.94
C LYS A 112 -11.45 0.70 -1.73
N VAL A 113 -10.54 -0.06 -1.12
CA VAL A 113 -9.13 0.29 -1.10
C VAL A 113 -8.60 0.21 -2.53
N GLY A 114 -7.85 1.21 -2.97
CA GLY A 114 -7.24 1.25 -4.29
C GLY A 114 -8.15 1.69 -5.45
N THR A 115 -9.19 2.50 -5.17
CA THR A 115 -10.11 3.11 -6.15
C THR A 115 -10.31 4.60 -5.92
#